data_AF-A0A9D2DGK9-F1
#
_entry.id   AF-A0A9D2DGK9-F1
#
_cell.length_a   1.000
_cell.length_b   1.000
_cell.length_c   1.000
_cell.angle_alpha   90.00
_cell.angle_beta   90.00
_cell.angle_gamma   90.00
#
_symmetry.space_group_name_H-M   'P 1'
#
loop_
_entity.id
_entity.type
_entity.pdbx_description
1 polymer ?
#
loop_
_entity_poly.entity_id
_entity_poly.type
_entity_poly.pdbx_seq_one_letter_code
_entity_poly.pdbx_strand_id
1 'polypeptide(L)'
;MDISYAVERFKKLSGEHRKEEIVNMLYECLKSTCMTEEQKCWAYWNISDNLAMLRKADEELINHKKFEKQIKSMDALYLPWLVCDATQRLNLICGGYKKYWDELYLYSCEHTPKLNENALIRFNSHRTAVYTTPAVKYEIDKKMTLFALDNLKESANELSASDLSGYKLIYYTQAFLIGKIVGNNTAGILEHAQQCFDGLHPLLADYADNRCIGSDSPLGSWEQLNTASEQKWAYIGINNYIVGLINAGEYTSAVYSYKIIKQYKINYGDYFEKRMHEAEMHLQKNKMDRI
;
A
#
# COMPACT_ATOMS: atom_id res chain seq x y z
N MET A 1 16.05 25.73 -5.58
CA MET A 1 16.79 24.74 -4.77
C MET A 1 17.19 23.63 -5.72
N ASP A 2 18.44 23.14 -5.70
CA ASP A 2 18.83 21.97 -6.50
C ASP A 2 18.06 20.74 -6.02
N ILE A 3 17.51 19.96 -6.97
CA ILE A 3 16.71 18.77 -6.66
C ILE A 3 17.54 17.70 -5.94
N SER A 4 18.84 17.59 -6.26
CA SER A 4 19.73 16.61 -5.62
C SER A 4 19.85 16.90 -4.13
N TYR A 5 20.00 18.19 -3.79
CA TYR A 5 19.99 18.66 -2.40
C TYR A 5 18.62 18.43 -1.72
N ALA A 6 17.51 18.66 -2.42
CA ALA A 6 16.17 18.42 -1.88
C ALA A 6 15.93 16.94 -1.55
N VAL A 7 16.38 16.03 -2.41
CA VAL A 7 16.29 14.57 -2.19
C VAL A 7 17.15 14.14 -1.00
N GLU A 8 18.39 14.60 -0.91
CA GLU A 8 19.27 14.28 0.22
C GLU A 8 18.68 14.79 1.54
N ARG A 9 18.22 16.04 1.55
CA ARG A 9 17.55 16.63 2.72
C ARG A 9 16.28 15.89 3.08
N PHE A 10 15.49 15.47 2.10
CA PHE A 10 14.30 14.64 2.32
C PHE A 10 14.65 13.32 3.00
N LYS A 11 15.70 12.61 2.53
CA LYS A 11 16.16 11.34 3.12
C LYS A 11 16.55 11.54 4.59
N LYS A 12 17.31 12.61 4.89
CA LYS A 12 17.71 12.95 6.27
C LYS A 12 16.51 13.23 7.17
N LEU A 13 15.63 14.15 6.76
CA LEU A 13 14.46 14.53 7.58
C LEU A 13 13.49 13.36 7.78
N SER A 14 13.39 12.46 6.79
CA SER A 14 12.58 11.24 6.90
C SER A 14 13.11 10.29 7.97
N GLY A 15 14.43 10.10 8.05
CA GLY A 15 15.08 9.32 9.10
C GLY A 15 14.96 9.95 10.49
N GLU A 16 14.84 11.27 10.58
CA GLU A 16 14.62 12.01 11.83
C GLU A 16 13.12 12.13 12.20
N HIS A 17 12.21 11.56 11.41
CA HIS A 17 10.75 11.65 11.59
C HIS A 17 10.21 13.10 11.60
N ARG A 18 10.86 14.04 10.91
CA ARG A 18 10.52 15.48 10.91
C ARG A 18 9.50 15.85 9.82
N LYS A 19 8.29 15.30 9.97
CA LYS A 19 7.22 15.34 8.95
C LYS A 19 6.79 16.75 8.52
N GLU A 20 6.64 17.68 9.46
CA GLU A 20 6.24 19.07 9.12
C GLU A 20 7.32 19.82 8.33
N GLU A 21 8.59 19.57 8.63
CA GLU A 21 9.70 20.19 7.92
C GLU A 21 9.87 19.65 6.52
N ILE A 22 9.56 18.37 6.31
CA ILE A 22 9.48 17.77 4.98
C ILE A 22 8.41 18.51 4.15
N VAL A 23 7.21 18.68 4.69
CA VAL A 23 6.11 19.39 4.01
C VAL A 23 6.52 20.81 3.64
N ASN A 24 7.06 21.57 4.59
CA ASN A 24 7.49 22.95 4.35
C ASN A 24 8.59 23.04 3.28
N MET A 25 9.60 22.19 3.38
CA MET A 25 10.68 22.12 2.38
C MET A 25 10.16 21.79 0.99
N LEU A 26 9.27 20.82 0.85
CA LEU A 26 8.72 20.42 -0.45
C LEU A 26 7.82 21.52 -1.05
N TYR A 27 7.06 22.25 -0.23
CA TYR A 27 6.34 23.44 -0.71
C TYR A 27 7.27 24.52 -1.23
N GLU A 28 8.41 24.78 -0.57
CA GLU A 28 9.41 25.71 -1.10
C GLU A 28 10.05 25.20 -2.40
N CYS A 29 10.25 23.89 -2.53
CA CYS A 29 10.73 23.30 -3.79
C CYS A 29 9.75 23.55 -4.93
N LEU A 30 8.45 23.34 -4.70
CA LEU A 30 7.39 23.54 -5.70
C LEU A 30 7.24 24.99 -6.18
N LYS A 31 7.74 25.98 -5.42
CA LYS A 31 7.81 27.39 -5.88
C LYS A 31 8.94 27.64 -6.87
N SER A 32 9.89 26.72 -6.98
CA SER A 32 11.03 26.84 -7.88
C SER A 32 10.65 26.46 -9.32
N THR A 33 11.17 27.20 -10.30
CA THR A 33 10.90 26.95 -11.73
C THR A 33 11.74 25.82 -12.33
N CYS A 34 12.67 25.23 -11.58
CA CYS A 34 13.64 24.26 -12.10
C CYS A 34 13.22 22.79 -11.96
N MET A 35 12.04 22.50 -11.40
CA MET A 35 11.57 21.12 -11.24
C MET A 35 10.95 20.60 -12.53
N THR A 36 11.31 19.38 -12.92
CA THR A 36 10.61 18.64 -13.97
C THR A 36 9.20 18.26 -13.51
N GLU A 37 8.32 17.90 -14.44
CA GLU A 37 6.95 17.50 -14.12
C GLU A 37 6.90 16.29 -13.16
N GLU A 38 7.74 15.28 -13.38
CA GLU A 38 7.86 14.13 -12.47
C GLU A 38 8.38 14.51 -11.09
N GLN A 39 9.32 15.46 -10.99
CA GLN A 39 9.82 15.94 -9.70
C GLN A 39 8.73 16.69 -8.94
N LYS A 40 7.89 17.47 -9.63
CA LYS A 40 6.71 18.11 -9.01
C LYS A 40 5.74 17.06 -8.49
N CYS A 41 5.46 16.02 -9.28
CA CYS A 41 4.63 14.89 -8.86
C CYS A 41 5.21 14.17 -7.64
N TRP A 42 6.52 13.90 -7.62
CA TRP A 42 7.21 13.34 -6.46
C TRP A 42 7.04 14.21 -5.21
N ALA A 43 7.20 15.53 -5.33
CA ALA A 43 7.02 16.45 -4.21
C ALA A 43 5.57 16.49 -3.73
N TYR A 44 4.59 16.58 -4.63
CA TYR A 44 3.17 16.54 -4.27
C TYR A 44 2.76 15.23 -3.60
N TRP A 45 3.23 14.10 -4.12
CA TRP A 45 2.98 12.79 -3.53
C TRP A 45 3.54 12.71 -2.11
N ASN A 46 4.80 13.13 -1.90
CA ASN A 46 5.41 13.12 -0.59
C ASN A 46 4.80 14.13 0.38
N ILE A 47 4.33 15.30 -0.08
CA ILE A 47 3.56 16.20 0.77
C ILE A 47 2.27 15.51 1.24
N SER A 48 1.54 14.84 0.33
CA SER A 48 0.31 14.11 0.69
C SER A 48 0.59 13.02 1.73
N ASP A 49 1.62 12.20 1.52
CA ASP A 49 2.01 11.15 2.46
C ASP A 49 2.35 11.70 3.85
N ASN A 50 3.14 12.77 3.92
CA ASN A 50 3.54 13.36 5.21
C ASN A 50 2.36 14.05 5.91
N LEU A 51 1.44 14.68 5.18
CA LEU A 51 0.19 15.23 5.74
C LEU A 51 -0.74 14.11 6.24
N ALA A 52 -0.81 12.98 5.53
CA ALA A 52 -1.59 11.82 5.92
C ALA A 52 -1.08 11.19 7.23
N MET A 53 0.25 11.13 7.38
CA MET A 53 0.91 10.69 8.62
C MET A 53 0.70 11.67 9.78
N LEU A 54 0.56 12.97 9.50
CA LEU A 54 0.22 14.02 10.47
C LEU A 54 -1.29 14.13 10.76
N ARG A 55 -2.14 13.32 10.09
CA ARG A 55 -3.60 13.35 10.20
C ARG A 55 -4.24 14.68 9.77
N LYS A 56 -3.64 15.38 8.80
CA LYS A 56 -4.10 16.70 8.30
C LYS A 56 -4.88 16.55 6.99
N ALA A 57 -6.08 15.96 7.05
CA ALA A 57 -6.87 15.60 5.86
C ALA A 57 -7.28 16.79 4.97
N ASP A 58 -7.64 17.94 5.56
CA ASP A 58 -8.04 19.12 4.80
C ASP A 58 -6.86 19.70 4.00
N GLU A 59 -5.68 19.77 4.63
CA GLU A 59 -4.43 20.19 3.99
C GLU A 59 -4.00 19.20 2.91
N GLU A 60 -4.12 17.90 3.20
CA GLU A 60 -3.85 16.84 2.23
C GLU A 60 -4.74 17.00 1.00
N LEU A 61 -6.05 17.23 1.16
CA LEU A 61 -6.97 17.42 0.04
C LEU A 61 -6.57 18.62 -0.83
N ILE A 62 -6.20 19.75 -0.21
CA ILE A 62 -5.74 20.95 -0.92
C ILE A 62 -4.50 20.63 -1.75
N ASN A 63 -3.55 19.90 -1.17
CA ASN A 63 -2.35 19.46 -1.87
C ASN A 63 -2.68 18.47 -3.00
N HIS A 64 -3.54 17.48 -2.72
CA HIS A 64 -3.88 16.41 -3.64
C HIS A 64 -4.64 16.91 -4.87
N LYS A 65 -5.45 17.98 -4.75
CA LYS A 65 -6.06 18.66 -5.91
C LYS A 65 -5.04 19.37 -6.80
N LYS A 66 -3.96 19.92 -6.21
CA LYS A 66 -2.85 20.48 -7.00
C LYS A 66 -2.07 19.36 -7.70
N PHE A 67 -1.89 18.23 -7.00
CA PHE A 67 -1.28 17.04 -7.57
C PHE A 67 -2.09 16.49 -8.75
N GLU A 68 -3.42 16.37 -8.59
CA GLU A 68 -4.34 15.97 -9.64
C GLU A 68 -4.20 16.86 -10.88
N LYS A 69 -4.22 18.19 -10.69
CA LYS A 69 -4.05 19.15 -11.79
C LYS A 69 -2.72 18.95 -12.52
N GLN A 70 -1.65 18.73 -11.77
CA GLN A 70 -0.31 18.49 -12.32
C GLN A 70 -0.24 17.20 -13.13
N ILE A 71 -0.75 16.09 -12.60
CA ILE A 71 -0.76 14.80 -13.32
C ILE A 71 -1.67 14.85 -14.54
N LYS A 72 -2.84 15.50 -14.48
CA LYS A 72 -3.74 15.62 -15.63
C LYS A 72 -3.17 16.44 -16.79
N SER A 73 -2.12 17.23 -16.57
CA SER A 73 -1.37 17.89 -17.65
C SER A 73 -0.23 17.04 -18.23
N MET A 74 0.04 15.87 -17.65
CA MET A 74 1.05 14.91 -18.13
C MET A 74 0.38 13.79 -18.94
N ASP A 75 1.17 12.82 -19.38
CA ASP A 75 0.66 11.60 -20.02
C ASP A 75 -0.30 10.85 -19.08
N ALA A 76 -1.39 10.30 -19.64
CA ALA A 76 -2.39 9.55 -18.90
C ALA A 76 -1.81 8.28 -18.22
N LEU A 77 -0.66 7.76 -18.67
CA LEU A 77 0.02 6.63 -18.03
C LEU A 77 0.34 6.88 -16.55
N TYR A 78 0.50 8.15 -16.15
CA TYR A 78 0.86 8.57 -14.78
C TYR A 78 -0.33 8.67 -13.81
N LEU A 79 -1.58 8.62 -14.30
CA LEU A 79 -2.78 8.78 -13.48
C LEU A 79 -2.85 7.88 -12.22
N PRO A 80 -2.40 6.60 -12.24
CA PRO A 80 -2.46 5.75 -11.05
C PRO A 80 -1.63 6.26 -9.87
N TRP A 81 -0.65 7.14 -10.11
CA TRP A 81 0.19 7.73 -9.07
C TRP A 81 -0.61 8.58 -8.07
N LEU A 82 -1.76 9.12 -8.49
CA LEU A 82 -2.68 9.83 -7.60
C LEU A 82 -3.29 8.92 -6.53
N VAL A 83 -3.47 7.63 -6.83
CA VAL A 83 -4.35 6.74 -6.06
C VAL A 83 -3.66 5.44 -5.62
N CYS A 84 -2.33 5.42 -5.60
CA CYS A 84 -1.54 4.23 -5.29
C CYS A 84 -1.09 4.10 -3.83
N ASP A 85 -1.47 5.02 -2.94
CA ASP A 85 -1.03 5.05 -1.54
C ASP A 85 -2.19 4.88 -0.53
N ALA A 86 -2.08 3.84 0.30
CA ALA A 86 -3.10 3.48 1.29
C ALA A 86 -3.16 4.43 2.50
N THR A 87 -2.04 5.07 2.87
CA THR A 87 -1.98 6.02 3.97
C THR A 87 -2.73 7.29 3.60
N GLN A 88 -2.46 7.82 2.40
CA GLN A 88 -3.15 8.97 1.82
C GLN A 88 -4.65 8.71 1.73
N ARG A 89 -5.03 7.57 1.12
CA ARG A 89 -6.43 7.14 1.04
C ARG A 89 -7.12 7.13 2.40
N LEU A 90 -6.50 6.48 3.38
CA LEU A 90 -7.11 6.32 4.72
C LEU A 90 -7.34 7.67 5.38
N ASN A 91 -6.36 8.58 5.30
CA ASN A 91 -6.49 9.90 5.92
C ASN A 91 -7.61 10.73 5.25
N LEU A 92 -7.69 10.74 3.92
CA LEU A 92 -8.76 11.42 3.19
C LEU A 92 -10.15 10.83 3.48
N ILE A 93 -10.28 9.51 3.56
CA ILE A 93 -11.56 8.86 3.93
C ILE A 93 -11.97 9.26 5.35
N CYS A 94 -11.04 9.24 6.31
CA CYS A 94 -11.30 9.66 7.69
C CYS A 94 -11.68 11.15 7.79
N GLY A 95 -11.16 11.99 6.89
CA GLY A 95 -11.55 13.40 6.74
C GLY A 95 -12.88 13.65 6.03
N GLY A 96 -13.61 12.60 5.62
CA GLY A 96 -14.89 12.73 4.92
C GLY A 96 -14.77 12.89 3.40
N TYR A 97 -13.58 12.69 2.83
CA TYR A 97 -13.29 12.86 1.39
C TYR A 97 -13.30 11.56 0.59
N LYS A 98 -14.03 10.52 1.06
CA LYS A 98 -14.16 9.24 0.37
C LYS A 98 -14.63 9.39 -1.07
N LYS A 99 -15.67 10.20 -1.30
CA LYS A 99 -16.23 10.43 -2.65
C LYS A 99 -15.17 10.96 -3.63
N TYR A 100 -14.37 11.92 -3.19
CA TYR A 100 -13.29 12.48 -4.00
C TYR A 100 -12.25 11.42 -4.39
N TRP A 101 -11.79 10.61 -3.42
CA TRP A 101 -10.84 9.54 -3.68
C TRP A 101 -11.40 8.50 -4.67
N ASP A 102 -12.64 8.09 -4.44
CA ASP A 102 -13.32 7.08 -5.26
C ASP A 102 -13.50 7.56 -6.71
N GLU A 103 -13.94 8.81 -6.91
CA GLU A 103 -14.04 9.43 -8.23
C GLU A 103 -12.68 9.49 -8.93
N LEU A 104 -11.61 9.80 -8.19
CA LEU A 104 -10.26 9.86 -8.73
C LEU A 104 -9.74 8.48 -9.15
N TYR A 105 -10.02 7.45 -8.36
CA TYR A 105 -9.66 6.07 -8.69
C TYR A 105 -10.40 5.56 -9.93
N LEU A 106 -11.71 5.82 -10.04
CA LEU A 106 -12.49 5.48 -11.24
C LEU A 106 -11.95 6.19 -12.47
N TYR A 107 -11.69 7.50 -12.36
CA TYR A 107 -11.12 8.29 -13.44
C TYR A 107 -9.78 7.71 -13.89
N SER A 108 -8.90 7.36 -12.94
CA SER A 108 -7.61 6.72 -13.25
C SER A 108 -7.82 5.40 -13.98
N CYS A 109 -8.74 4.55 -13.54
CA CYS A 109 -9.00 3.26 -14.18
C CYS A 109 -9.53 3.40 -15.62
N GLU A 110 -10.38 4.40 -15.87
CA GLU A 110 -11.00 4.65 -17.18
C GLU A 110 -10.00 5.23 -18.20
N HIS A 111 -9.07 6.08 -17.75
CA HIS A 111 -8.24 6.88 -18.65
C HIS A 111 -6.79 6.39 -18.76
N THR A 112 -6.32 5.51 -17.88
CA THR A 112 -4.93 5.03 -17.91
C THR A 112 -4.75 3.94 -18.98
N PRO A 113 -3.81 4.08 -19.93
CA PRO A 113 -3.49 2.99 -20.84
C PRO A 113 -2.84 1.80 -20.09
N LYS A 114 -3.24 0.57 -20.46
CA LYS A 114 -2.65 -0.66 -19.92
C LYS A 114 -1.31 -0.95 -20.62
N LEU A 115 -0.21 -0.40 -20.09
CA LEU A 115 1.15 -0.61 -20.57
C LEU A 115 1.98 -1.39 -19.53
N ASN A 116 3.09 -1.99 -19.96
CA ASN A 116 4.01 -2.70 -19.06
C ASN A 116 4.70 -1.76 -18.07
N GLU A 117 5.07 -0.56 -18.52
CA GLU A 117 5.83 0.43 -17.73
C GLU A 117 5.07 0.99 -16.52
N ASN A 118 3.73 0.92 -16.53
CA ASN A 118 2.86 1.37 -15.45
C ASN A 118 2.03 0.22 -14.84
N ALA A 119 2.34 -1.04 -15.15
CA ALA A 119 1.62 -2.20 -14.62
C ALA A 119 1.71 -2.29 -13.09
N LEU A 120 2.88 -1.97 -12.52
CA LEU A 120 3.10 -2.07 -11.09
C LEU A 120 2.36 -0.99 -10.29
N ILE A 121 2.38 0.25 -10.77
CA ILE A 121 1.65 1.33 -10.10
C ILE A 121 0.13 1.15 -10.25
N ARG A 122 -0.35 0.60 -11.37
CA ARG A 122 -1.76 0.17 -11.50
C ARG A 122 -2.12 -0.86 -10.45
N PHE A 123 -1.32 -1.92 -10.30
CA PHE A 123 -1.53 -2.92 -9.25
C PHE A 123 -1.61 -2.28 -7.85
N ASN A 124 -0.69 -1.35 -7.52
CA ASN A 124 -0.73 -0.64 -6.24
C ASN A 124 -1.97 0.25 -6.08
N SER A 125 -2.46 0.88 -7.16
CA SER A 125 -3.71 1.65 -7.14
C SER A 125 -4.92 0.77 -6.85
N HIS A 126 -5.02 -0.40 -7.48
CA HIS A 126 -6.10 -1.36 -7.22
C HIS A 126 -6.01 -1.91 -5.79
N ARG A 127 -4.81 -2.30 -5.36
CA ARG A 127 -4.54 -2.76 -3.99
C ARG A 127 -4.95 -1.71 -2.95
N THR A 128 -4.70 -0.44 -3.22
CA THR A 128 -5.07 0.68 -2.35
C THR A 128 -6.58 0.92 -2.32
N ALA A 129 -7.24 0.79 -3.48
CA ALA A 129 -8.69 0.99 -3.60
C ALA A 129 -9.50 -0.14 -2.96
N VAL A 130 -8.99 -1.38 -2.96
CA VAL A 130 -9.64 -2.48 -2.24
C VAL A 130 -9.70 -2.17 -0.76
N TYR A 131 -10.91 -2.28 -0.21
CA TYR A 131 -11.15 -2.06 1.21
C TYR A 131 -10.27 -2.98 2.06
N THR A 132 -9.47 -2.38 2.92
CA THR A 132 -8.84 -3.08 4.04
C THR A 132 -9.51 -2.58 5.30
N THR A 133 -9.99 -3.49 6.14
CA THR A 133 -10.62 -3.18 7.43
C THR A 133 -9.57 -2.48 8.32
N PRO A 134 -9.60 -1.15 8.50
CA PRO A 134 -8.71 -0.51 9.43
C PRO A 134 -9.36 -0.52 10.82
N ALA A 135 -8.63 -0.03 11.82
CA ALA A 135 -9.21 0.30 13.13
C ALA A 135 -10.38 1.31 13.05
N VAL A 136 -10.59 1.96 11.90
CA VAL A 136 -11.64 2.96 11.66
C VAL A 136 -12.79 2.32 10.88
N LYS A 137 -14.00 2.37 11.45
CA LYS A 137 -15.22 1.94 10.78
C LYS A 137 -15.65 3.00 9.76
N TYR A 138 -15.74 2.62 8.50
CA TYR A 138 -16.39 3.40 7.44
C TYR A 138 -17.30 2.49 6.61
N GLU A 139 -18.33 3.08 6.00
CA GLU A 139 -19.29 2.35 5.18
C GLU A 139 -18.60 1.76 3.94
N ILE A 140 -18.86 0.48 3.71
CA ILE A 140 -18.29 -0.25 2.60
C ILE A 140 -19.16 -0.02 1.37
N ASP A 141 -18.61 0.66 0.38
CA ASP A 141 -19.17 0.64 -0.95
C ASP A 141 -18.84 -0.70 -1.60
N LYS A 142 -19.81 -1.63 -1.55
CA LYS A 142 -19.67 -2.98 -2.10
C LYS A 142 -19.35 -2.96 -3.60
N LYS A 143 -19.96 -2.06 -4.37
CA LYS A 143 -19.77 -1.99 -5.82
C LYS A 143 -18.34 -1.55 -6.14
N MET A 144 -17.89 -0.47 -5.51
CA MET A 144 -16.53 0.03 -5.71
C MET A 144 -15.47 -0.99 -5.25
N THR A 145 -15.71 -1.64 -4.11
CA THR A 145 -14.77 -2.63 -3.55
C THR A 145 -14.63 -3.85 -4.47
N LEU A 146 -15.74 -4.37 -5.00
CA LEU A 146 -15.71 -5.49 -5.95
C LEU A 146 -15.05 -5.09 -7.28
N PHE A 147 -15.35 -3.90 -7.79
CA PHE A 147 -14.69 -3.36 -8.98
C PHE A 147 -13.17 -3.24 -8.80
N ALA A 148 -12.71 -2.75 -7.64
CA ALA A 148 -11.28 -2.70 -7.33
C ALA A 148 -10.66 -4.09 -7.19
N LEU A 149 -11.39 -5.06 -6.62
CA LEU A 149 -10.92 -6.43 -6.45
C LEU A 149 -10.76 -7.15 -7.80
N ASP A 150 -11.66 -6.94 -8.74
CA ASP A 150 -11.56 -7.49 -10.09
C ASP A 150 -10.34 -6.93 -10.83
N ASN A 151 -10.13 -5.61 -10.77
CA ASN A 151 -8.93 -4.99 -11.34
C ASN A 151 -7.62 -5.45 -10.65
N LEU A 152 -7.66 -5.69 -9.33
CA LEU A 152 -6.54 -6.26 -8.59
C LEU A 152 -6.22 -7.68 -9.07
N LYS A 153 -7.24 -8.50 -9.34
CA LYS A 153 -7.06 -9.84 -9.92
C LYS A 153 -6.40 -9.78 -11.29
N GLU A 154 -6.91 -8.93 -12.18
CA GLU A 154 -6.37 -8.77 -13.53
C GLU A 154 -4.90 -8.34 -13.49
N SER A 155 -4.59 -7.29 -12.72
CA SER A 155 -3.22 -6.78 -12.59
C SER A 155 -2.27 -7.77 -11.90
N ALA A 156 -2.75 -8.58 -10.96
CA ALA A 156 -1.94 -9.65 -10.37
C ALA A 156 -1.55 -10.73 -11.41
N ASN A 157 -2.46 -11.05 -12.33
CA ASN A 157 -2.19 -11.99 -13.42
C ASN A 157 -1.28 -11.38 -14.51
N GLU A 158 -1.40 -10.07 -14.76
CA GLU A 158 -0.51 -9.33 -15.67
C GLU A 158 0.94 -9.34 -15.18
N LEU A 159 1.16 -9.10 -13.88
CA LEU A 159 2.49 -8.98 -13.29
C LEU A 159 3.19 -10.32 -13.03
N SER A 160 2.46 -11.43 -12.99
CA SER A 160 3.07 -12.74 -12.78
C SER A 160 2.26 -13.86 -13.42
N ALA A 161 2.94 -14.64 -14.26
CA ALA A 161 2.44 -15.91 -14.76
C ALA A 161 2.49 -17.03 -13.70
N SER A 162 3.24 -16.83 -12.61
CA SER A 162 3.25 -17.77 -11.48
C SER A 162 2.01 -17.57 -10.62
N ASP A 163 1.36 -18.67 -10.27
CA ASP A 163 0.30 -18.66 -9.25
C ASP A 163 0.86 -18.49 -7.83
N LEU A 164 2.16 -18.67 -7.64
CA LEU A 164 2.89 -18.46 -6.40
C LEU A 164 3.73 -17.19 -6.51
N SER A 165 3.10 -16.04 -6.29
CA SER A 165 3.78 -14.73 -6.30
C SER A 165 3.24 -13.79 -5.23
N GLY A 166 4.03 -12.80 -4.82
CA GLY A 166 3.59 -11.80 -3.85
C GLY A 166 2.33 -11.05 -4.29
N TYR A 167 2.16 -10.82 -5.59
CA TYR A 167 0.95 -10.22 -6.16
C TYR A 167 -0.29 -11.09 -5.96
N LYS A 168 -0.17 -12.40 -6.21
CA LYS A 168 -1.26 -13.37 -6.02
C LYS A 168 -1.61 -13.53 -4.55
N LEU A 169 -0.61 -13.55 -3.66
CA LEU A 169 -0.83 -13.58 -2.21
C LEU A 169 -1.66 -12.38 -1.75
N ILE A 170 -1.31 -11.18 -2.21
CA ILE A 170 -2.08 -9.95 -1.91
C ILE A 170 -3.51 -10.09 -2.42
N TYR A 171 -3.70 -10.49 -3.69
CA TYR A 171 -5.03 -10.67 -4.27
C TYR A 171 -5.88 -11.67 -3.48
N TYR A 172 -5.39 -12.89 -3.22
CA TYR A 172 -6.16 -13.92 -2.51
C TYR A 172 -6.49 -13.49 -1.08
N THR A 173 -5.56 -12.82 -0.39
CA THR A 173 -5.80 -12.26 0.94
C THR A 173 -6.96 -11.26 0.92
N GLN A 174 -6.93 -10.32 -0.02
CA GLN A 174 -7.98 -9.31 -0.17
C GLN A 174 -9.31 -9.94 -0.57
N ALA A 175 -9.31 -10.89 -1.52
CA ALA A 175 -10.50 -11.59 -1.96
C ALA A 175 -11.17 -12.36 -0.81
N PHE A 176 -10.38 -13.01 0.05
CA PHE A 176 -10.88 -13.69 1.24
C PHE A 176 -11.51 -12.70 2.22
N LEU A 177 -10.81 -11.61 2.57
CA LEU A 177 -11.29 -10.60 3.50
C LEU A 177 -12.59 -9.96 3.00
N ILE A 178 -12.63 -9.48 1.76
CA ILE A 178 -13.81 -8.87 1.16
C ILE A 178 -14.95 -9.88 1.10
N GLY A 179 -14.67 -11.13 0.70
CA GLY A 179 -15.67 -12.18 0.62
C GLY A 179 -16.39 -12.40 1.96
N LYS A 180 -15.65 -12.47 3.07
CA LYS A 180 -16.25 -12.55 4.42
C LYS A 180 -17.12 -11.34 4.75
N ILE A 181 -16.68 -10.14 4.39
CA ILE A 181 -17.39 -8.90 4.72
C ILE A 181 -18.69 -8.75 3.93
N VAL A 182 -18.67 -9.06 2.63
CA VAL A 182 -19.83 -8.86 1.75
C VAL A 182 -20.74 -10.08 1.63
N GLY A 183 -20.43 -11.16 2.36
CA GLY A 183 -21.20 -12.42 2.40
C GLY A 183 -21.03 -13.30 1.17
N ASN A 184 -19.92 -13.20 0.44
CA ASN A 184 -19.63 -14.06 -0.71
C ASN A 184 -18.98 -15.38 -0.27
N ASN A 185 -19.03 -16.38 -1.15
CA ASN A 185 -18.33 -17.65 -0.93
C ASN A 185 -16.81 -17.45 -0.95
N THR A 186 -16.13 -17.86 0.12
CA THR A 186 -14.68 -17.79 0.28
C THR A 186 -13.99 -19.16 0.25
N ALA A 187 -14.72 -20.22 -0.09
CA ALA A 187 -14.18 -21.58 -0.15
C ALA A 187 -12.95 -21.65 -1.07
N GLY A 188 -11.89 -22.30 -0.58
CA GLY A 188 -10.62 -22.44 -1.31
C GLY A 188 -9.76 -21.17 -1.39
N ILE A 189 -10.28 -19.95 -1.24
CA ILE A 189 -9.48 -18.72 -1.41
C ILE A 189 -8.35 -18.65 -0.38
N LEU A 190 -8.64 -18.97 0.88
CA LEU A 190 -7.64 -18.99 1.95
C LEU A 190 -6.58 -20.08 1.73
N GLU A 191 -6.96 -21.21 1.14
CA GLU A 191 -6.01 -22.29 0.80
C GLU A 191 -5.01 -21.83 -0.27
N HIS A 192 -5.48 -21.10 -1.30
CA HIS A 192 -4.59 -20.51 -2.30
C HIS A 192 -3.67 -19.44 -1.70
N ALA A 193 -4.17 -18.61 -0.78
CA ALA A 193 -3.34 -17.65 -0.05
C ALA A 193 -2.27 -18.37 0.78
N GLN A 194 -2.63 -19.46 1.47
CA GLN A 194 -1.68 -20.26 2.24
C GLN A 194 -0.61 -20.91 1.35
N GLN A 195 -0.99 -21.47 0.20
CA GLN A 195 -0.03 -22.02 -0.77
C GLN A 195 0.96 -20.96 -1.26
N CYS A 196 0.48 -19.75 -1.55
CA CYS A 196 1.36 -18.63 -1.89
C CYS A 196 2.31 -18.30 -0.74
N PHE A 197 1.81 -18.21 0.50
CA PHE A 197 2.65 -17.97 1.67
C PHE A 197 3.74 -19.03 1.83
N ASP A 198 3.39 -20.31 1.70
CA ASP A 198 4.30 -21.45 1.83
C ASP A 198 5.42 -21.39 0.78
N GLY A 199 5.10 -21.00 -0.45
CA GLY A 199 6.09 -20.82 -1.52
C GLY A 199 6.98 -19.58 -1.37
N LEU A 200 6.48 -18.51 -0.72
CA LEU A 200 7.14 -17.20 -0.69
C LEU A 200 7.98 -16.95 0.56
N HIS A 201 7.62 -17.52 1.71
CA HIS A 201 8.35 -17.23 2.95
C HIS A 201 9.85 -17.56 2.90
N PRO A 202 10.35 -18.55 2.14
CA PRO A 202 11.79 -18.78 2.03
C PRO A 202 12.56 -17.59 1.43
N LEU A 203 11.93 -16.81 0.54
CA LEU A 203 12.54 -15.63 -0.10
C LEU A 203 12.85 -14.51 0.90
N LEU A 204 12.31 -14.59 2.12
CA LEU A 204 12.60 -13.65 3.20
C LEU A 204 14.03 -13.77 3.74
N ALA A 205 14.67 -14.94 3.60
CA ALA A 205 16.06 -15.11 4.01
C ALA A 205 16.97 -14.13 3.25
N ASP A 206 16.82 -14.07 1.92
CA ASP A 206 17.61 -13.20 1.04
C ASP A 206 17.25 -11.72 1.23
N TYR A 207 16.02 -11.42 1.66
CA TYR A 207 15.57 -10.05 1.94
C TYR A 207 16.23 -9.46 3.19
N ALA A 208 16.43 -10.27 4.23
CA ALA A 208 17.03 -9.82 5.49
C ALA A 208 18.49 -9.35 5.29
N ASP A 209 19.20 -10.01 4.38
CA ASP A 209 20.59 -9.73 4.00
C ASP A 209 20.71 -8.56 3.01
N ASN A 210 19.69 -8.34 2.16
CA ASN A 210 19.69 -7.33 1.10
C ASN A 210 18.81 -6.09 1.40
N ARG A 211 18.62 -5.73 2.68
CA ARG A 211 17.87 -4.52 3.11
C ARG A 211 18.34 -3.20 2.45
N CYS A 212 19.49 -3.22 1.78
CA CYS A 212 20.13 -2.08 1.13
C CYS A 212 19.89 -1.95 -0.38
N ILE A 213 19.14 -2.83 -1.06
CA ILE A 213 18.75 -2.55 -2.46
C ILE A 213 17.52 -1.63 -2.46
N GLY A 214 17.66 -0.45 -1.83
CA GLY A 214 16.80 0.67 -2.16
C GLY A 214 17.12 1.08 -3.60
N SER A 215 16.11 1.38 -4.41
CA SER A 215 16.38 2.09 -5.65
C SER A 215 17.16 3.36 -5.32
N ASP A 216 18.17 3.72 -6.12
CA ASP A 216 18.79 5.05 -6.03
C ASP A 216 17.73 6.17 -6.13
N SER A 217 16.62 5.85 -6.80
CA SER A 217 15.42 6.66 -6.97
C SER A 217 14.77 7.03 -5.63
N PRO A 218 14.35 8.29 -5.46
CA PRO A 218 13.66 8.76 -4.25
C PRO A 218 12.37 7.98 -3.94
N LEU A 219 12.02 7.85 -2.67
CA LEU A 219 10.74 7.29 -2.23
C LEU A 219 9.58 8.05 -2.88
N GLY A 220 8.61 7.30 -3.42
CA GLY A 220 7.42 7.86 -4.05
C GLY A 220 7.68 8.43 -5.45
N SER A 221 8.87 8.26 -6.02
CA SER A 221 9.15 8.61 -7.42
C SER A 221 8.55 7.59 -8.38
N TRP A 222 8.30 8.01 -9.64
CA TRP A 222 7.74 7.15 -10.67
C TRP A 222 8.53 5.84 -10.86
N GLU A 223 9.86 5.94 -10.97
CA GLU A 223 10.76 4.80 -11.13
C GLU A 223 10.67 3.86 -9.92
N GLN A 224 10.73 4.39 -8.70
CA GLN A 224 10.64 3.58 -7.47
C GLN A 224 9.28 2.87 -7.36
N LEU A 225 8.20 3.52 -7.77
CA LEU A 225 6.84 2.95 -7.72
C LEU A 225 6.60 1.89 -8.79
N ASN A 226 7.41 1.88 -9.86
CA ASN A 226 7.35 0.89 -10.93
C ASN A 226 8.49 -0.14 -10.90
N THR A 227 9.33 -0.13 -9.86
CA THR A 227 10.41 -1.09 -9.66
C THR A 227 10.33 -1.77 -8.28
N ALA A 228 10.35 -3.10 -8.28
CA ALA A 228 10.45 -3.90 -7.05
C ALA A 228 10.92 -5.31 -7.37
N SER A 229 11.81 -5.83 -6.53
CA SER A 229 12.25 -7.23 -6.62
C SER A 229 11.18 -8.20 -6.14
N GLU A 230 11.33 -9.46 -6.51
CA GLU A 230 10.46 -10.55 -6.05
C GLU A 230 10.48 -10.67 -4.51
N GLN A 231 11.65 -10.51 -3.88
CA GLN A 231 11.80 -10.55 -2.43
C GLN A 231 11.02 -9.42 -1.74
N LYS A 232 11.02 -8.22 -2.32
CA LYS A 232 10.24 -7.08 -1.81
C LYS A 232 8.74 -7.38 -1.88
N TRP A 233 8.27 -8.01 -2.96
CA TRP A 233 6.87 -8.42 -3.08
C TRP A 233 6.48 -9.59 -2.20
N ALA A 234 7.40 -10.54 -1.94
CA ALA A 234 7.21 -11.58 -0.94
C ALA A 234 7.02 -10.96 0.45
N TYR A 235 7.92 -10.03 0.85
CA TYR A 235 7.80 -9.30 2.11
C TYR A 235 6.48 -8.54 2.24
N ILE A 236 6.12 -7.74 1.21
CA ILE A 236 4.86 -7.00 1.20
C ILE A 236 3.67 -7.97 1.26
N GLY A 237 3.64 -9.00 0.42
CA GLY A 237 2.56 -9.96 0.37
C GLY A 237 2.34 -10.69 1.69
N ILE A 238 3.41 -11.15 2.33
CA ILE A 238 3.37 -11.83 3.64
C ILE A 238 2.88 -10.90 4.75
N ASN A 239 3.34 -9.64 4.75
CA ASN A 239 2.84 -8.64 5.70
C ASN A 239 1.32 -8.45 5.53
N ASN A 240 0.85 -8.24 4.29
CA ASN A 240 -0.58 -8.07 4.00
C ASN A 240 -1.38 -9.34 4.35
N TYR A 241 -0.84 -10.52 4.09
CA TYR A 241 -1.47 -11.80 4.41
C TYR A 241 -1.75 -11.93 5.91
N ILE A 242 -0.72 -11.79 6.74
CA ILE A 242 -0.85 -11.95 8.18
C ILE A 242 -1.78 -10.89 8.77
N VAL A 243 -1.63 -9.61 8.39
CA VAL A 243 -2.54 -8.55 8.84
C VAL A 243 -3.98 -8.82 8.35
N GLY A 244 -4.13 -9.30 7.12
CA GLY A 244 -5.42 -9.68 6.53
C GLY A 244 -6.12 -10.80 7.31
N LEU A 245 -5.39 -11.84 7.72
CA LEU A 245 -5.89 -12.89 8.59
C LEU A 245 -6.41 -12.34 9.92
N ILE A 246 -5.65 -11.45 10.56
CA ILE A 246 -6.06 -10.81 11.82
C ILE A 246 -7.33 -9.99 11.62
N ASN A 247 -7.41 -9.22 10.53
CA ASN A 247 -8.59 -8.42 10.17
C ASN A 247 -9.82 -9.31 9.87
N ALA A 248 -9.61 -10.51 9.36
CA ALA A 248 -10.64 -11.50 9.13
C ALA A 248 -11.02 -12.31 10.38
N GLY A 249 -10.34 -12.13 11.51
CA GLY A 249 -10.52 -12.92 12.73
C GLY A 249 -9.87 -14.31 12.69
N GLU A 250 -9.04 -14.60 11.70
CA GLU A 250 -8.30 -15.87 11.54
C GLU A 250 -7.02 -15.87 12.40
N TYR A 251 -7.16 -15.60 13.70
CA TYR A 251 -6.03 -15.37 14.60
C TYR A 251 -5.09 -16.56 14.72
N THR A 252 -5.62 -17.80 14.70
CA THR A 252 -4.80 -19.02 14.77
C THR A 252 -3.85 -19.11 13.58
N SER A 253 -4.36 -18.90 12.36
CA SER A 253 -3.57 -18.91 11.15
C SER A 253 -2.55 -17.77 11.14
N ALA A 254 -2.95 -16.57 11.57
CA ALA A 254 -2.04 -15.42 11.66
C ALA A 254 -0.85 -15.70 12.58
N VAL A 255 -1.10 -16.21 13.79
CA VAL A 255 -0.05 -16.54 14.77
C VAL A 255 0.82 -17.71 14.29
N TYR A 256 0.25 -18.69 13.59
CA TYR A 256 1.01 -19.77 12.97
C TYR A 256 1.98 -19.23 11.90
N SER A 257 1.49 -18.45 10.95
CA SER A 257 2.31 -17.84 9.89
C SER A 257 3.38 -16.91 10.48
N TYR A 258 3.06 -16.12 11.51
CA TYR A 258 4.03 -15.25 12.19
C TYR A 258 5.19 -16.05 12.80
N LYS A 259 4.91 -17.20 13.44
CA LYS A 259 5.97 -18.06 14.00
C LYS A 259 6.94 -18.55 12.94
N ILE A 260 6.44 -18.90 11.75
CA ILE A 260 7.28 -19.31 10.62
C ILE A 260 8.20 -18.17 10.21
N ILE A 261 7.67 -16.95 10.02
CA ILE A 261 8.49 -15.85 9.49
C ILE A 261 9.42 -15.21 10.52
N LYS A 262 9.17 -15.41 11.81
CA LYS A 262 10.00 -14.87 12.90
C LYS A 262 11.45 -15.37 12.83
N GLN A 263 11.67 -16.56 12.28
CA GLN A 263 13.02 -17.12 12.10
C GLN A 263 13.92 -16.27 11.19
N TYR A 264 13.34 -15.47 10.28
CA TYR A 264 14.08 -14.61 9.35
C TYR A 264 14.52 -13.27 9.96
N LYS A 265 14.12 -12.96 11.20
CA LYS A 265 14.56 -11.75 11.95
C LYS A 265 14.34 -10.43 11.21
N ILE A 266 13.28 -10.35 10.40
CA ILE A 266 12.88 -9.12 9.68
C ILE A 266 12.08 -8.22 10.63
N ASN A 267 12.29 -6.90 10.55
CA ASN A 267 11.48 -5.91 11.23
C ASN A 267 10.29 -5.50 10.33
N TYR A 268 9.06 -5.77 10.79
CA TYR A 268 7.82 -5.45 10.08
C TYR A 268 7.15 -4.13 10.53
N GLY A 269 7.76 -3.41 11.49
CA GLY A 269 7.30 -2.12 12.00
C GLY A 269 6.18 -2.20 13.05
N ASP A 270 5.97 -1.08 13.74
CA ASP A 270 5.11 -1.00 14.95
C ASP A 270 3.65 -1.41 14.71
N TYR A 271 3.09 -1.04 13.56
CA TYR A 271 1.71 -1.39 13.23
C TYR A 271 1.54 -2.91 13.14
N PHE A 272 2.46 -3.60 12.47
CA PHE A 272 2.41 -5.05 12.34
C PHE A 272 2.52 -5.73 13.71
N GLU A 273 3.50 -5.33 14.53
CA GLU A 273 3.70 -5.87 15.87
C GLU A 273 2.48 -5.63 16.78
N LYS A 274 1.85 -4.46 16.69
CA LYS A 274 0.61 -4.18 17.41
C LYS A 274 -0.52 -5.13 17.00
N ARG A 275 -0.73 -5.35 15.70
CA ARG A 275 -1.76 -6.28 15.22
C ARG A 275 -1.48 -7.71 15.66
N MET A 276 -0.21 -8.14 15.63
CA MET A 276 0.18 -9.46 16.13
C MET A 276 -0.10 -9.63 17.62
N HIS A 277 0.22 -8.62 18.44
CA HIS A 277 -0.09 -8.64 19.86
C HIS A 277 -1.60 -8.80 20.12
N GLU A 278 -2.44 -8.07 19.37
CA GLU A 278 -3.90 -8.22 19.46
C GLU A 278 -4.37 -9.65 19.13
N ALA A 279 -3.79 -10.29 18.11
CA ALA A 279 -4.11 -11.67 17.76
C ALA A 279 -3.71 -12.67 18.86
N GLU A 280 -2.52 -12.52 19.44
CA GLU A 280 -2.05 -13.36 20.54
C GLU A 280 -2.92 -13.22 21.79
N MET A 281 -3.27 -11.99 22.17
CA MET A 281 -4.16 -11.70 23.30
C MET A 281 -5.55 -12.33 23.11
N HIS A 282 -6.11 -12.29 21.90
CA HIS A 282 -7.39 -12.90 21.59
C HIS A 282 -7.38 -14.43 21.79
N LEU A 283 -6.30 -15.09 21.35
CA LEU A 283 -6.14 -16.54 21.53
C LEU A 283 -5.91 -16.93 23.00
N GLN A 284 -5.23 -16.10 23.79
CA GLN A 284 -5.04 -16.35 25.23
C GLN A 284 -6.36 -16.27 25.99
N LYS A 285 -7.16 -15.22 25.73
CA LYS A 285 -8.48 -15.06 26.36
C LYS A 285 -9.40 -16.24 26.08
N ASN A 286 -9.50 -16.67 24.82
CA ASN A 286 -10.33 -17.81 24.42
C ASN A 286 -9.89 -19.15 25.04
N LYS A 287 -8.63 -19.28 25.48
CA LYS A 287 -8.16 -20.46 26.23
C LYS A 287 -8.58 -20.40 27.69
N MET A 288 -8.53 -19.22 28.32
CA MET A 288 -8.95 -19.02 29.70
C MET A 288 -10.46 -19.21 29.88
N ASP A 289 -11.27 -18.74 28.92
CA ASP A 289 -12.73 -18.89 28.95
C ASP A 289 -13.21 -20.35 28.72
N ARG A 290 -12.29 -21.28 28.43
CA ARG A 290 -12.56 -22.72 28.22
C ARG A 290 -12.07 -23.61 29.37
N ILE A 291 -11.50 -23.02 30.43
CA ILE A 291 -11.06 -23.69 31.66
C ILE A 291 -12.07 -23.38 32.75
#